data_AF-A0A238KLW6-F1
#
_entry.id   AF-A0A238KLW6-F1
#
_cell.length_a   1.000
_cell.length_b   1.000
_cell.length_c   1.000
_cell.angle_alpha   90.00
_cell.angle_beta   90.00
_cell.angle_gamma   90.00
#
_symmetry.space_group_name_H-M   'P 1'
#
loop_
_entity.id
_entity.type
_entity.pdbx_description
1 polymer ?
#
loop_
_entity_poly.entity_id
_entity_poly.type
_entity_poly.pdbx_seq_one_letter_code
_entity_poly.pdbx_strand_id
1 'polypeptide(L)'
;MALDHKLLKETLKSRKLTQSLIEDWTGKNIRTVRRWLSGQNQPGEEDIRTIASKLNIEPEKLDPRLEEQSAGKIQVSARLSVASHNAYQILKNRYGVSQTEVIELAPIMFAAIAKFSDTLARQEASELEKVSQRYPIDPSSVQHVALELAFAESGLIFGTDSETGDHLDCIGVGNPFANCIDYLAGGSSRTRVTPLGECPGSKDFVVDETALLELTSGDKELATAIADGKIRLDLMHKDLWNENRTDERLKWLKDNLPPKADMKKFIERFKDRDPKAAATFENLLFEEGDEG
;
A
#
# COMPACT_ATOMS: atom_id res chain seq x y z
N MET A 1 29.47 1.87 -23.39
CA MET A 1 30.26 2.23 -22.18
C MET A 1 29.96 1.20 -21.08
N ALA A 2 30.71 1.22 -19.98
CA ALA A 2 30.64 0.23 -18.89
C ALA A 2 29.94 0.81 -17.65
N LEU A 3 29.57 -0.05 -16.70
CA LEU A 3 29.15 0.35 -15.34
C LEU A 3 30.00 1.49 -14.76
N ASP A 4 29.36 2.56 -14.29
CA ASP A 4 29.97 3.64 -13.53
C ASP A 4 30.23 3.19 -12.08
N HIS A 5 31.36 2.51 -11.91
CA HIS A 5 31.86 2.05 -10.62
C HIS A 5 32.22 3.19 -9.65
N LYS A 6 32.45 4.42 -10.15
CA LYS A 6 32.71 5.58 -9.28
C LYS A 6 31.41 6.04 -8.65
N LEU A 7 30.37 6.24 -9.46
CA LEU A 7 29.03 6.60 -8.98
C LEU A 7 28.50 5.56 -7.97
N LEU A 8 28.68 4.26 -8.27
CA LEU A 8 28.27 3.19 -7.36
C LEU A 8 29.00 3.25 -6.01
N LYS A 9 30.32 3.45 -6.01
CA LYS A 9 31.12 3.60 -4.77
C LYS A 9 30.72 4.82 -3.95
N GLU A 10 30.52 5.95 -4.61
CA GLU A 10 30.12 7.21 -3.96
C GLU A 10 28.72 7.10 -3.35
N THR A 11 27.81 6.42 -4.04
CA THR A 11 26.47 6.13 -3.53
C THR A 11 26.52 5.24 -2.29
N LEU A 12 27.29 4.16 -2.31
CA LEU A 12 27.45 3.29 -1.14
C LEU A 12 28.04 4.05 0.05
N LYS A 13 29.08 4.86 -0.20
CA LYS A 13 29.75 5.65 0.84
C LYS A 13 28.83 6.70 1.45
N SER A 14 28.11 7.48 0.63
CA SER A 14 27.20 8.52 1.10
C SER A 14 26.04 7.95 1.92
N ARG A 15 25.59 6.75 1.60
CA ARG A 15 24.49 6.06 2.30
C ARG A 15 24.94 5.11 3.42
N LYS A 16 26.25 5.05 3.70
CA LYS A 16 26.85 4.13 4.69
C LYS A 16 26.48 2.66 4.46
N LEU A 17 26.33 2.25 3.19
CA LEU A 17 25.99 0.89 2.79
C LEU A 17 27.25 0.07 2.51
N THR A 18 27.22 -1.22 2.84
CA THR A 18 28.34 -2.15 2.67
C THR A 18 28.23 -2.94 1.37
N GLN A 19 29.35 -3.51 0.93
CA GLN A 19 29.40 -4.38 -0.26
C GLN A 19 28.64 -5.71 -0.04
N SER A 20 28.52 -6.16 1.22
CA SER A 20 27.76 -7.37 1.57
C SER A 20 26.28 -7.24 1.22
N LEU A 21 25.71 -6.04 1.29
CA LEU A 21 24.32 -5.83 0.88
C LEU A 21 24.10 -6.06 -0.61
N ILE A 22 25.08 -5.74 -1.46
CA ILE A 22 24.98 -6.03 -2.90
C ILE A 22 25.02 -7.55 -3.13
N GLU A 23 25.83 -8.27 -2.36
CA GLU A 23 25.83 -9.75 -2.38
C GLU A 23 24.46 -10.29 -1.99
N ASP A 24 23.86 -9.79 -0.91
CA ASP A 24 22.51 -10.19 -0.48
C ASP A 24 21.44 -9.88 -1.55
N TRP A 25 21.54 -8.73 -2.22
CA TRP A 25 20.56 -8.32 -3.22
C TRP A 25 20.66 -9.10 -4.53
N THR A 26 21.87 -9.43 -4.96
CA THR A 26 22.13 -10.04 -6.27
C THR A 26 22.39 -11.55 -6.20
N GLY A 27 22.54 -12.10 -4.99
CA GLY A 27 22.96 -13.48 -4.75
C GLY A 27 24.38 -13.78 -5.28
N LYS A 28 25.18 -12.75 -5.61
CA LYS A 28 26.55 -12.92 -6.13
C LYS A 28 27.57 -12.83 -5.01
N ASN A 29 28.56 -13.72 -5.06
CA ASN A 29 29.66 -13.76 -4.11
C ASN A 29 30.37 -12.39 -3.95
N ILE A 30 30.73 -12.03 -2.72
CA ILE A 30 31.44 -10.79 -2.37
C ILE A 30 32.69 -10.51 -3.23
N ARG A 31 33.40 -11.55 -3.70
CA ARG A 31 34.56 -11.41 -4.59
C ARG A 31 34.16 -10.88 -5.96
N THR A 32 33.01 -11.29 -6.47
CA THR A 32 32.42 -10.79 -7.72
C THR A 32 32.00 -9.34 -7.56
N VAL A 33 31.33 -9.00 -6.46
CA VAL A 33 30.94 -7.62 -6.13
C VAL A 33 32.15 -6.68 -6.03
N ARG A 34 33.23 -7.13 -5.36
CA ARG A 34 34.49 -6.38 -5.29
C ARG A 34 35.10 -6.12 -6.67
N ARG A 35 35.04 -7.11 -7.56
CA ARG A 35 35.51 -6.98 -8.95
C ARG A 35 34.68 -5.94 -9.69
N TRP A 36 33.35 -5.97 -9.61
CA TRP A 36 32.49 -4.96 -10.22
C TRP A 36 32.86 -3.54 -9.77
N LEU A 37 33.06 -3.34 -8.46
CA LEU A 37 33.45 -2.05 -7.89
C LEU A 37 34.87 -1.61 -8.28
N SER A 38 35.79 -2.53 -8.55
CA SER A 38 37.12 -2.19 -9.06
C SER A 38 37.16 -1.97 -10.58
N GLY A 39 36.01 -2.10 -11.26
CA GLY A 39 35.92 -2.02 -12.73
C GLY A 39 36.38 -3.29 -13.44
N GLN A 40 36.59 -4.38 -12.70
CA GLN A 40 36.94 -5.70 -13.26
C GLN A 40 35.68 -6.55 -13.40
N ASN A 41 35.41 -7.08 -14.59
CA ASN A 41 34.14 -7.75 -14.94
C ASN A 41 32.93 -6.84 -14.76
N GLN A 42 32.00 -6.91 -15.71
CA GLN A 42 30.75 -6.17 -15.60
C GLN A 42 29.68 -7.05 -14.96
N PRO A 43 28.84 -6.48 -14.08
CA PRO A 43 27.59 -7.13 -13.70
C PRO A 43 26.72 -7.35 -14.94
N GLY A 44 25.87 -8.38 -14.88
CA GLY A 44 24.82 -8.55 -15.88
C GLY A 44 23.78 -7.44 -15.76
N GLU A 45 22.96 -7.26 -16.79
CA GLU A 45 21.91 -6.24 -16.79
C GLU A 45 20.94 -6.39 -15.59
N GLU A 46 20.53 -7.62 -15.28
CA GLU A 46 19.64 -7.92 -14.15
C GLU A 46 20.26 -7.51 -12.80
N ASP A 47 21.57 -7.75 -12.63
CA ASP A 47 22.32 -7.34 -11.44
C ASP A 47 22.38 -5.80 -11.34
N ILE A 48 22.60 -5.10 -12.46
CA ILE A 48 22.62 -3.63 -12.52
C ILE A 48 21.27 -3.07 -12.12
N ARG A 49 20.18 -3.58 -12.69
CA ARG A 49 18.81 -3.14 -12.37
C ARG A 49 18.46 -3.40 -10.91
N THR A 50 18.87 -4.54 -10.37
CA THR A 50 18.68 -4.90 -8.95
C THR A 50 19.40 -3.92 -8.03
N ILE A 51 20.68 -3.66 -8.30
CA ILE A 51 21.50 -2.70 -7.54
C ILE A 51 20.91 -1.29 -7.64
N ALA A 52 20.56 -0.84 -8.85
CA ALA A 52 19.98 0.46 -9.12
C ALA A 52 18.68 0.67 -8.34
N SER A 53 17.76 -0.30 -8.38
CA SER A 53 16.49 -0.30 -7.66
C SER A 53 16.69 -0.21 -6.15
N LYS A 54 17.57 -1.03 -5.56
CA LYS A 54 17.86 -1.01 -4.13
C LYS A 54 18.56 0.27 -3.67
N LEU A 55 19.33 0.89 -4.56
CA LEU A 55 19.93 2.20 -4.35
C LEU A 55 19.00 3.36 -4.77
N ASN A 56 17.80 3.11 -5.27
CA ASN A 56 16.90 4.15 -5.78
C ASN A 56 17.63 5.14 -6.72
N ILE A 57 18.36 4.59 -7.70
CA ILE A 57 19.05 5.30 -8.78
C ILE A 57 18.56 4.70 -10.10
N GLU A 58 18.48 5.53 -11.13
CA GLU A 58 18.21 5.10 -12.51
C GLU A 58 19.30 4.12 -12.99
N PRO A 59 18.94 2.92 -13.50
CA PRO A 59 19.90 1.97 -14.05
C PRO A 59 20.83 2.58 -15.11
N GLU A 60 20.33 3.54 -15.89
CA GLU A 60 21.03 4.25 -16.96
C GLU A 60 22.14 5.16 -16.42
N LYS A 61 21.93 5.73 -15.22
CA LYS A 61 22.98 6.49 -14.51
C LYS A 61 24.12 5.57 -14.07
N LEU A 62 23.83 4.30 -13.77
CA LEU A 62 24.84 3.30 -13.44
C LEU A 62 25.46 2.67 -14.70
N ASP A 63 24.71 2.46 -15.77
CA ASP A 63 25.22 1.93 -17.03
C ASP A 63 24.44 2.53 -18.22
N PRO A 64 25.07 3.45 -18.99
CA PRO A 64 24.42 4.13 -20.12
C PRO A 64 23.92 3.19 -21.22
N ARG A 65 24.38 1.92 -21.29
CA ARG A 65 23.86 0.95 -22.26
C ARG A 65 22.40 0.60 -22.06
N LEU A 66 21.85 0.89 -20.87
CA LEU A 66 20.47 0.62 -20.54
C LEU A 66 19.51 1.71 -21.05
N GLU A 67 20.01 2.85 -21.57
CA GLU A 67 19.18 3.95 -22.07
C GLU A 67 18.21 3.54 -23.18
N GLU A 68 18.64 2.69 -24.13
CA GLU A 68 17.79 2.26 -25.25
C GLU A 68 16.55 1.49 -24.80
N GLN A 69 16.63 0.75 -23.69
CA GLN A 69 15.50 -0.03 -23.15
C GLN A 69 14.54 0.80 -22.28
N SER A 70 14.95 2.02 -21.96
CA SER A 70 14.27 2.98 -21.09
C SER A 70 13.70 4.15 -21.88
N ALA A 71 13.89 4.17 -23.20
CA ALA A 71 13.27 5.14 -24.09
C ALA A 71 11.75 5.16 -23.89
N GLY A 72 11.23 6.31 -23.44
CA GLY A 72 9.80 6.50 -23.15
C GLY A 72 9.34 6.05 -21.76
N LYS A 73 10.23 5.61 -20.87
CA LYS A 73 9.91 5.24 -19.48
C LYS A 73 10.43 6.30 -18.51
N ILE A 74 9.67 6.58 -17.45
CA ILE A 74 10.04 7.53 -16.39
C ILE A 74 10.18 6.76 -15.07
N GLN A 75 11.28 6.96 -14.35
CA GLN A 75 11.40 6.40 -13.01
C GLN A 75 10.50 7.16 -12.04
N VAL A 76 9.61 6.43 -11.36
CA VAL A 76 8.79 6.95 -10.27
C VAL A 76 9.36 6.44 -8.94
N SER A 77 9.85 7.36 -8.11
CA SER A 77 10.34 7.06 -6.76
C SER A 77 9.37 7.61 -5.72
N ALA A 78 8.77 6.73 -4.93
CA ALA A 78 7.85 7.09 -3.84
C ALA A 78 8.21 6.35 -2.54
N ARG A 79 7.89 6.95 -1.40
CA ARG A 79 7.92 6.26 -0.10
C ARG A 79 6.52 5.74 0.18
N LEU A 80 6.42 4.42 0.37
CA LEU A 80 5.16 3.74 0.63
C LEU A 80 5.09 3.29 2.08
N SER A 81 3.87 3.18 2.60
CA SER A 81 3.63 2.47 3.85
C SER A 81 3.95 0.98 3.68
N VAL A 82 4.29 0.29 4.78
CA VAL A 82 4.50 -1.16 4.74
C VAL A 82 3.20 -1.88 4.31
N ALA A 83 2.04 -1.41 4.77
CA ALA A 83 0.73 -1.93 4.37
C ALA A 83 0.54 -1.88 2.85
N SER A 84 0.79 -0.73 2.23
CA SER A 84 0.72 -0.57 0.77
C SER A 84 1.75 -1.43 0.03
N HIS A 85 2.93 -1.61 0.61
CA HIS A 85 3.92 -2.50 0.01
C HIS A 85 3.51 -3.98 0.09
N ASN A 86 2.93 -4.41 1.21
CA ASN A 86 2.37 -5.75 1.37
C ASN A 86 1.22 -6.00 0.38
N ALA A 87 0.36 -5.00 0.16
CA ALA A 87 -0.70 -5.05 -0.85
C ALA A 87 -0.14 -5.42 -2.23
N TYR A 88 0.95 -4.79 -2.68
CA TYR A 88 1.60 -5.16 -3.94
C TYR A 88 2.13 -6.59 -3.94
N GLN A 89 2.66 -7.10 -2.82
CA GLN A 89 3.12 -8.49 -2.74
C GLN A 89 1.96 -9.48 -2.87
N ILE A 90 0.83 -9.19 -2.20
CA ILE A 90 -0.39 -10.02 -2.25
C ILE A 90 -0.96 -10.04 -3.67
N LEU A 91 -1.11 -8.87 -4.30
CA LEU A 91 -1.60 -8.77 -5.68
C LEU A 91 -0.71 -9.52 -6.67
N LYS A 92 0.61 -9.41 -6.50
CA LYS A 92 1.57 -10.15 -7.33
C LYS A 92 1.44 -11.66 -7.15
N ASN A 93 1.31 -12.13 -5.92
CA ASN A 93 1.20 -13.56 -5.65
C ASN A 93 -0.13 -14.13 -6.15
N ARG A 94 -1.23 -13.40 -5.92
CA ARG A 94 -2.59 -13.88 -6.23
C ARG A 94 -2.94 -13.76 -7.72
N TYR A 95 -2.60 -12.63 -8.33
CA TYR A 95 -3.05 -12.28 -9.68
C TYR A 95 -1.91 -12.15 -10.70
N GLY A 96 -0.65 -12.32 -10.27
CA GLY A 96 0.51 -12.10 -11.13
C GLY A 96 0.80 -10.64 -11.44
N VAL A 97 0.06 -9.70 -10.83
CA VAL A 97 0.17 -8.26 -11.13
C VAL A 97 1.32 -7.64 -10.36
N SER A 98 2.30 -7.12 -11.08
CA SER A 98 3.46 -6.42 -10.52
C SER A 98 3.11 -5.00 -10.06
N GLN A 99 3.93 -4.46 -9.15
CA GLN A 99 3.82 -3.07 -8.71
C GLN A 99 3.88 -2.08 -9.90
N THR A 100 4.73 -2.34 -10.89
CA THR A 100 4.85 -1.49 -12.09
C THR A 100 3.56 -1.49 -12.89
N GLU A 101 2.93 -2.65 -13.11
CA GLU A 101 1.64 -2.72 -13.80
C GLU A 101 0.54 -1.98 -13.04
N VAL A 102 0.51 -2.06 -11.71
CA VAL A 102 -0.44 -1.26 -10.92
C VAL A 102 -0.19 0.24 -11.09
N ILE A 103 1.06 0.69 -11.05
CA ILE A 103 1.42 2.12 -11.21
C ILE A 103 1.04 2.62 -12.61
N GLU A 104 1.32 1.84 -13.65
CA GLU A 104 0.97 2.18 -15.04
C GLU A 104 -0.56 2.22 -15.26
N LEU A 105 -1.30 1.30 -14.64
CA LEU A 105 -2.75 1.24 -14.75
C LEU A 105 -3.47 2.23 -13.83
N ALA A 106 -2.83 2.71 -12.76
CA ALA A 106 -3.47 3.54 -11.74
C ALA A 106 -4.18 4.78 -12.31
N PRO A 107 -3.61 5.57 -13.25
CA PRO A 107 -4.32 6.72 -13.82
C PRO A 107 -5.60 6.34 -14.56
N ILE A 108 -5.58 5.23 -15.31
CA ILE A 108 -6.73 4.75 -16.08
C ILE A 108 -7.80 4.19 -15.14
N MET A 109 -7.41 3.37 -14.17
CA MET A 109 -8.32 2.84 -13.15
C MET A 109 -8.98 3.97 -12.36
N PHE A 110 -8.18 4.95 -11.93
CA PHE A 110 -8.66 6.11 -11.19
C PHE A 110 -9.67 6.92 -12.00
N ALA A 111 -9.35 7.25 -13.26
CA ALA A 111 -10.27 7.99 -14.13
C ALA A 111 -11.56 7.21 -14.42
N ALA A 112 -11.48 5.89 -14.60
CA ALA A 112 -12.64 5.03 -14.80
C ALA A 112 -13.54 4.99 -13.56
N ILE A 113 -12.97 4.79 -12.37
CA ILE A 113 -13.72 4.76 -11.10
C ILE A 113 -14.33 6.14 -10.82
N ALA A 114 -13.59 7.23 -10.98
CA ALA A 114 -14.11 8.59 -10.78
C ALA A 114 -15.27 8.93 -11.74
N LYS A 115 -15.20 8.49 -12.99
CA LYS A 115 -16.31 8.63 -13.93
C LYS A 115 -17.51 7.74 -13.55
N PHE A 116 -17.23 6.53 -13.07
CA PHE A 116 -18.26 5.61 -12.63
C PHE A 116 -18.97 6.11 -11.36
N SER A 117 -18.24 6.72 -10.41
CA SER A 117 -18.83 7.31 -9.20
C SER A 117 -19.79 8.45 -9.52
N ASP A 118 -19.46 9.35 -10.47
CA ASP A 118 -20.39 10.39 -10.95
C ASP A 118 -21.64 9.77 -11.60
N THR A 119 -21.45 8.73 -12.40
CA THR A 119 -22.58 8.01 -13.03
C THR A 119 -23.49 7.38 -11.98
N LEU A 120 -22.92 6.75 -10.95
CA LEU A 120 -23.64 6.10 -9.87
C LEU A 120 -24.44 7.13 -9.06
N ALA A 121 -23.83 8.24 -8.63
CA ALA A 121 -24.51 9.30 -7.88
C ALA A 121 -25.73 9.87 -8.64
N ARG A 122 -25.61 10.05 -9.97
CA ARG A 122 -26.72 10.49 -10.82
C ARG A 122 -27.83 9.45 -10.93
N GLN A 123 -27.48 8.18 -11.03
CA GLN A 123 -28.45 7.09 -11.07
C GLN A 123 -29.23 7.01 -9.76
N GLU A 124 -28.53 7.07 -8.62
CA GLU A 124 -29.16 7.06 -7.29
C GLU A 124 -30.08 8.27 -7.09
N ALA A 125 -29.67 9.48 -7.50
CA ALA A 125 -30.53 10.66 -7.47
C ALA A 125 -31.81 10.48 -8.29
N SER A 126 -31.69 9.97 -9.51
CA SER A 126 -32.84 9.69 -10.39
C SER A 126 -33.77 8.63 -9.79
N GLU A 127 -33.23 7.53 -9.24
CA GLU A 127 -34.04 6.49 -8.62
C GLU A 127 -34.73 6.98 -7.34
N LEU A 128 -34.03 7.77 -6.52
CA LEU A 128 -34.60 8.35 -5.31
C LEU A 128 -35.75 9.30 -5.64
N GLU A 129 -35.61 10.12 -6.69
CA GLU A 129 -36.69 10.99 -7.17
C GLU A 129 -37.93 10.18 -7.54
N LYS A 130 -37.78 9.09 -8.31
CA LYS A 130 -38.89 8.20 -8.71
C LYS A 130 -39.57 7.53 -7.51
N VAL A 131 -38.79 7.11 -6.52
CA VAL A 131 -39.33 6.50 -5.29
C VAL A 131 -40.06 7.55 -4.46
N SER A 132 -39.55 8.79 -4.38
CA SER A 132 -40.11 9.87 -3.56
C SER A 132 -41.51 10.30 -4.03
N GLN A 133 -41.78 10.15 -5.33
CA GLN A 133 -43.09 10.41 -5.92
C GLN A 133 -44.15 9.39 -5.49
N ARG A 134 -43.74 8.19 -5.03
CA ARG A 134 -44.64 7.08 -4.70
C ARG A 134 -44.73 6.82 -3.20
N TYR A 135 -43.66 7.11 -2.47
CA TYR A 135 -43.54 6.82 -1.05
C TYR A 135 -42.85 7.97 -0.31
N PRO A 136 -43.24 8.25 0.94
CA PRO A 136 -42.45 9.12 1.80
C PRO A 136 -41.07 8.48 2.03
N ILE A 137 -40.02 9.23 1.71
CA ILE A 137 -38.63 8.83 1.91
C ILE A 137 -38.11 9.52 3.16
N ASP A 138 -37.22 8.83 3.87
CA ASP A 138 -36.48 9.42 4.98
C ASP A 138 -35.63 10.63 4.52
N PRO A 139 -35.74 11.80 5.18
CA PRO A 139 -35.00 13.00 4.80
C PRO A 139 -33.48 12.83 4.78
N SER A 140 -32.91 11.92 5.59
CA SER A 140 -31.46 11.70 5.61
C SER A 140 -30.98 11.04 4.32
N SER A 141 -31.76 10.12 3.73
CA SER A 141 -31.44 9.50 2.44
C SER A 141 -31.45 10.51 1.30
N VAL A 142 -32.38 11.47 1.33
CA VAL A 142 -32.44 12.57 0.35
C VAL A 142 -31.24 13.50 0.48
N GLN A 143 -30.87 13.85 1.70
CA GLN A 143 -29.71 14.69 1.96
C GLN A 143 -28.40 14.02 1.54
N HIS A 144 -28.26 12.71 1.78
CA HIS A 144 -27.09 11.94 1.40
C HIS A 144 -26.86 11.95 -0.11
N VAL A 145 -27.87 11.56 -0.89
CA VAL A 145 -27.78 11.51 -2.36
C VAL A 145 -27.60 12.91 -2.97
N ALA A 146 -28.23 13.93 -2.40
CA ALA A 146 -28.03 15.32 -2.83
C ALA A 146 -26.58 15.79 -2.60
N LEU A 147 -25.97 15.39 -1.49
CA LEU A 147 -24.59 15.73 -1.17
C LEU A 147 -23.61 15.03 -2.13
N GLU A 148 -23.82 13.75 -2.41
CA GLU A 148 -22.99 13.01 -3.37
C GLU A 148 -23.07 13.59 -4.79
N LEU A 149 -24.28 13.96 -5.23
CA LEU A 149 -24.48 14.60 -6.53
C LEU A 149 -23.75 15.95 -6.60
N ALA A 150 -23.83 16.77 -5.53
CA ALA A 150 -23.11 18.04 -5.47
C ALA A 150 -21.59 17.86 -5.53
N PHE A 151 -21.04 16.83 -4.89
CA PHE A 151 -19.62 16.51 -4.98
C PHE A 151 -19.22 16.05 -6.38
N ALA A 152 -20.03 15.21 -7.02
CA ALA A 152 -19.80 14.75 -8.38
C ALA A 152 -19.80 15.94 -9.38
N GLU A 153 -20.77 16.85 -9.27
CA GLU A 153 -20.85 18.06 -10.11
C GLU A 153 -19.69 19.03 -9.90
N SER A 154 -19.16 19.08 -8.67
CA SER A 154 -18.03 19.94 -8.31
C SER A 154 -16.65 19.30 -8.55
N GLY A 155 -16.61 18.05 -9.02
CA GLY A 155 -15.35 17.29 -9.19
C GLY A 155 -14.66 16.92 -7.88
N LEU A 156 -15.35 17.02 -6.73
CA LEU A 156 -14.83 16.76 -5.40
C LEU A 156 -15.05 15.28 -5.04
N ILE A 157 -14.44 14.38 -5.82
CA ILE A 157 -14.67 12.93 -5.72
C ILE A 157 -14.23 12.31 -4.38
N PHE A 158 -13.39 13.02 -3.62
CA PHE A 158 -12.97 12.64 -2.27
C PHE A 158 -13.74 13.36 -1.14
N GLY A 159 -14.68 14.24 -1.49
CA GLY A 159 -15.43 15.05 -0.53
C GLY A 159 -14.79 16.40 -0.18
N THR A 160 -15.28 16.97 0.92
CA THR A 160 -14.78 18.21 1.53
C THR A 160 -14.42 18.00 3.00
N ASP A 161 -13.42 18.71 3.50
CA ASP A 161 -12.94 18.68 4.89
C ASP A 161 -13.94 19.27 5.93
N SER A 162 -15.25 19.25 5.68
CA SER A 162 -16.19 19.91 6.59
C SER A 162 -16.15 19.29 7.99
N GLU A 163 -15.83 20.12 8.99
CA GLU A 163 -15.72 19.83 10.43
C GLU A 163 -17.04 19.36 11.10
N THR A 164 -17.93 18.68 10.41
CA THR A 164 -19.22 18.26 10.96
C THR A 164 -19.13 16.91 11.65
N GLY A 165 -18.72 16.99 12.93
CA GLY A 165 -19.44 16.32 14.02
C GLY A 165 -18.93 14.98 14.51
N ASP A 166 -18.93 14.84 15.84
CA ASP A 166 -18.68 13.66 16.69
C ASP A 166 -19.60 12.44 16.43
N HIS A 167 -20.13 12.27 15.21
CA HIS A 167 -20.91 11.09 14.85
C HIS A 167 -19.99 10.07 14.17
N LEU A 168 -19.42 9.20 15.02
CA LEU A 168 -18.74 7.95 14.68
C LEU A 168 -19.54 6.99 13.79
N ASP A 169 -20.76 7.35 13.38
CA ASP A 169 -21.64 6.57 12.51
C ASP A 169 -21.71 7.07 11.06
N CYS A 170 -21.02 8.16 10.71
CA CYS A 170 -20.93 8.62 9.31
C CYS A 170 -19.75 7.96 8.56
N ILE A 171 -19.67 6.62 8.62
CA ILE A 171 -18.89 5.86 7.64
C ILE A 171 -19.56 6.09 6.28
N GLY A 172 -18.96 6.89 5.41
CA GLY A 172 -19.39 7.02 4.00
C GLY A 172 -20.13 8.30 3.59
N VAL A 173 -20.42 9.24 4.50
CA VAL A 173 -21.08 10.51 4.12
C VAL A 173 -20.02 11.53 3.74
N GLY A 174 -19.42 11.38 2.56
CA GLY A 174 -18.51 12.41 2.06
C GLY A 174 -17.62 12.03 0.89
N ASN A 175 -17.39 10.76 0.61
CA ASN A 175 -16.39 10.36 -0.39
C ASN A 175 -17.02 9.47 -1.48
N PRO A 176 -17.59 10.07 -2.54
CA PRO A 176 -18.21 9.33 -3.65
C PRO A 176 -17.28 8.28 -4.27
N PHE A 177 -15.98 8.55 -4.30
CA PHE A 177 -14.99 7.60 -4.82
C PHE A 177 -14.86 6.36 -3.93
N ALA A 178 -14.83 6.53 -2.60
CA ALA A 178 -14.78 5.42 -1.65
C ALA A 178 -16.06 4.57 -1.70
N ASN A 179 -17.22 5.23 -1.70
CA ASN A 179 -18.52 4.55 -1.79
C ASN A 179 -18.64 3.74 -3.08
N CYS A 180 -18.14 4.30 -4.19
CA CYS A 180 -18.06 3.60 -5.46
C CYS A 180 -17.13 2.37 -5.41
N ILE A 181 -15.99 2.44 -4.73
CA ILE A 181 -15.10 1.29 -4.54
C ILE A 181 -15.79 0.21 -3.71
N ASP A 182 -16.43 0.59 -2.59
CA ASP A 182 -17.16 -0.34 -1.74
C ASP A 182 -18.32 -1.01 -2.50
N TYR A 183 -19.03 -0.25 -3.33
CA TYR A 183 -20.06 -0.77 -4.24
C TYR A 183 -19.48 -1.81 -5.21
N LEU A 184 -18.37 -1.49 -5.89
CA LEU A 184 -17.70 -2.39 -6.83
C LEU A 184 -17.15 -3.65 -6.15
N ALA A 185 -16.74 -3.54 -4.90
CA ALA A 185 -16.30 -4.67 -4.07
C ALA A 185 -17.47 -5.47 -3.46
N GLY A 186 -18.71 -5.11 -3.77
CA GLY A 186 -19.91 -5.79 -3.25
C GLY A 186 -20.04 -5.72 -1.73
N GLY A 187 -19.53 -4.65 -1.10
CA GLY A 187 -19.53 -4.47 0.36
C GLY A 187 -18.57 -5.40 1.12
N SER A 188 -17.74 -6.18 0.42
CA SER A 188 -16.77 -7.11 1.04
C SER A 188 -15.44 -6.45 1.42
N SER A 189 -15.08 -5.34 0.77
CA SER A 189 -13.99 -4.47 1.23
C SER A 189 -14.57 -3.41 2.15
N ARG A 190 -14.04 -3.29 3.37
CA ARG A 190 -14.20 -2.06 4.15
C ARG A 190 -13.09 -1.12 3.70
N THR A 191 -13.37 -0.26 2.72
CA THR A 191 -12.40 0.77 2.33
C THR A 191 -12.37 1.85 3.41
N ARG A 192 -11.62 1.61 4.49
CA ARG A 192 -11.35 2.64 5.50
C ARG A 192 -10.33 3.61 4.92
N VAL A 193 -10.82 4.54 4.12
CA VAL A 193 -10.02 5.65 3.62
C VAL A 193 -9.56 6.45 4.83
N THR A 194 -8.27 6.80 4.83
CA THR A 194 -7.59 7.59 5.87
C THR A 194 -8.28 8.96 6.01
N PRO A 195 -8.06 9.71 7.12
CA PRO A 195 -8.72 10.99 7.34
C PRO A 195 -8.61 11.92 6.12
N LEU A 196 -9.68 12.68 5.88
CA LEU A 196 -9.80 13.67 4.82
C LEU A 196 -8.57 14.60 4.79
N GLY A 197 -8.05 14.88 3.58
CA GLY A 197 -6.93 15.81 3.36
C GLY A 197 -5.55 15.17 3.13
N GLU A 198 -5.38 13.86 3.34
CA GLU A 198 -4.13 13.13 3.02
C GLU A 198 -4.31 12.11 1.88
N CYS A 199 -3.21 11.75 1.20
CA CYS A 199 -3.22 10.67 0.21
C CYS A 199 -3.64 9.36 0.91
N PRO A 200 -4.71 8.68 0.46
CA PRO A 200 -5.16 7.45 1.11
C PRO A 200 -4.04 6.41 1.16
N GLY A 201 -3.69 5.99 2.37
CA GLY A 201 -2.84 4.81 2.57
C GLY A 201 -3.65 3.53 2.44
N SER A 202 -2.95 2.38 2.35
CA SER A 202 -3.59 1.05 2.41
C SER A 202 -3.73 0.52 3.84
N LYS A 203 -3.52 1.37 4.84
CA LYS A 203 -3.69 1.00 6.24
C LYS A 203 -5.16 0.71 6.50
N ASP A 204 -5.46 -0.39 7.19
CA ASP A 204 -6.82 -0.88 7.43
C ASP A 204 -7.59 -1.32 6.15
N PHE A 205 -6.95 -1.26 4.97
CA PHE A 205 -7.50 -1.80 3.72
C PHE A 205 -7.06 -3.25 3.53
N VAL A 206 -8.02 -4.16 3.56
CA VAL A 206 -7.77 -5.58 3.29
C VAL A 206 -7.93 -5.83 1.79
N VAL A 207 -6.79 -5.93 1.10
CA VAL A 207 -6.73 -6.09 -0.36
C VAL A 207 -7.37 -7.39 -0.83
N ASP A 208 -7.11 -8.48 -0.11
CA ASP A 208 -7.71 -9.79 -0.34
C ASP A 208 -7.65 -10.59 0.98
N GLU A 209 -8.77 -10.59 1.71
CA GLU A 209 -8.89 -11.29 2.99
C GLU A 209 -8.66 -12.79 2.83
N THR A 210 -9.14 -13.35 1.71
CA THR A 210 -9.02 -14.79 1.43
C THR A 210 -7.55 -15.16 1.23
N ALA A 211 -6.82 -14.41 0.42
CA ALA A 211 -5.40 -14.64 0.20
C ALA A 211 -4.57 -14.46 1.48
N LEU A 212 -4.93 -13.50 2.34
CA LEU A 212 -4.28 -13.31 3.63
C LEU A 212 -4.52 -14.50 4.57
N LEU A 213 -5.77 -14.95 4.69
CA LEU A 213 -6.10 -16.11 5.52
C LEU A 213 -5.46 -17.39 4.98
N GLU A 214 -5.39 -17.59 3.66
CA GLU A 214 -4.63 -18.69 3.06
C GLU A 214 -3.14 -18.61 3.42
N LEU A 215 -2.55 -17.41 3.34
CA LEU A 215 -1.14 -17.18 3.68
C LEU A 215 -0.85 -17.46 5.17
N THR A 216 -1.79 -17.14 6.05
CA THR A 216 -1.65 -17.30 7.51
C THR A 216 -2.29 -18.56 8.05
N SER A 217 -2.74 -19.48 7.19
CA SER A 217 -3.44 -20.71 7.57
C SER A 217 -4.65 -20.48 8.49
N GLY A 218 -5.39 -19.41 8.24
CA GLY A 218 -6.56 -18.98 8.99
C GLY A 218 -6.26 -18.17 10.24
N ASP A 219 -4.99 -17.87 10.54
CA ASP A 219 -4.60 -17.03 11.68
C ASP A 219 -4.95 -15.55 11.38
N LYS A 220 -6.05 -15.09 11.99
CA LYS A 220 -6.59 -13.74 11.82
C LYS A 220 -5.70 -12.65 12.42
N GLU A 221 -4.94 -12.97 13.48
CA GLU A 221 -4.04 -12.00 14.11
C GLU A 221 -2.86 -11.71 13.17
N LEU A 222 -2.28 -12.75 12.57
CA LEU A 222 -1.24 -12.61 11.56
C LEU A 222 -1.76 -11.91 10.30
N ALA A 223 -2.98 -12.23 9.85
CA ALA A 223 -3.58 -11.61 8.67
C ALA A 223 -3.75 -10.10 8.87
N THR A 224 -4.31 -9.70 10.02
CA THR A 224 -4.44 -8.29 10.42
C THR A 224 -3.07 -7.63 10.54
N ALA A 225 -2.08 -8.29 11.16
CA ALA A 225 -0.74 -7.73 11.30
C ALA A 225 -0.04 -7.49 9.95
N ILE A 226 -0.29 -8.32 8.95
CA ILE A 226 0.19 -8.11 7.58
C ILE A 226 -0.55 -6.93 6.93
N ALA A 227 -1.88 -6.88 7.02
CA ALA A 227 -2.70 -5.81 6.44
C ALA A 227 -2.32 -4.43 7.00
N ASP A 228 -2.08 -4.35 8.31
CA ASP A 228 -1.65 -3.12 9.00
C ASP A 228 -0.21 -2.71 8.69
N GLY A 229 0.56 -3.59 8.03
CA GLY A 229 1.98 -3.39 7.75
C GLY A 229 2.90 -3.56 8.97
N LYS A 230 2.46 -4.29 10.01
CA LYS A 230 3.31 -4.66 11.16
C LYS A 230 4.34 -5.72 10.77
N ILE A 231 3.98 -6.61 9.83
CA ILE A 231 4.87 -7.61 9.23
C ILE A 231 5.27 -7.14 7.83
N ARG A 232 6.55 -7.25 7.49
CA ARG A 232 7.11 -6.84 6.19
C ARG A 232 7.28 -8.02 5.25
N LEU A 233 6.33 -8.26 4.36
CA LEU A 233 6.36 -9.43 3.45
C LEU A 233 7.55 -9.40 2.48
N ASP A 234 8.13 -8.23 2.23
CA ASP A 234 9.31 -8.06 1.35
C ASP A 234 10.59 -8.68 1.91
N LEU A 235 10.62 -8.95 3.22
CA LEU A 235 11.72 -9.64 3.88
C LEU A 235 11.53 -11.16 3.90
N MET A 236 10.34 -11.66 3.52
CA MET A 236 10.04 -13.07 3.49
C MET A 236 10.72 -13.72 2.27
N HIS A 237 11.41 -14.85 2.50
CA HIS A 237 12.04 -15.59 1.41
C HIS A 237 10.98 -16.08 0.41
N LYS A 238 11.26 -15.98 -0.90
CA LYS A 238 10.29 -16.30 -1.97
C LYS A 238 9.70 -17.70 -1.85
N ASP A 239 10.48 -18.68 -1.42
CA ASP A 239 10.03 -20.07 -1.27
C ASP A 239 8.95 -20.25 -0.19
N LEU A 240 8.85 -19.34 0.79
CA LEU A 240 7.84 -19.43 1.85
C LEU A 240 6.43 -19.11 1.34
N TRP A 241 6.31 -18.51 0.16
CA TRP A 241 5.03 -18.33 -0.53
C TRP A 241 4.46 -19.65 -1.08
N ASN A 242 5.26 -20.73 -1.13
CA ASN A 242 4.81 -22.04 -1.57
C ASN A 242 3.88 -22.67 -0.52
N GLU A 243 2.75 -23.22 -0.98
CA GLU A 243 1.76 -23.91 -0.13
C GLU A 243 2.36 -25.07 0.68
N ASN A 244 3.40 -25.74 0.14
CA ASN A 244 4.05 -26.86 0.80
C ASN A 244 4.95 -26.49 1.99
N ARG A 245 5.25 -25.19 2.18
CA ARG A 245 6.13 -24.70 3.27
C ARG A 245 5.36 -23.95 4.35
N THR A 246 4.14 -24.40 4.60
CA THR A 246 3.20 -23.73 5.52
C THR A 246 3.77 -23.57 6.93
N ASP A 247 4.34 -24.62 7.53
CA ASP A 247 4.86 -24.53 8.91
C ASP A 247 6.04 -23.55 9.04
N GLU A 248 6.94 -23.55 8.05
CA GLU A 248 8.08 -22.64 8.01
C GLU A 248 7.63 -21.19 7.79
N ARG A 249 6.63 -20.98 6.94
CA ARG A 249 6.00 -19.68 6.73
C ARG A 249 5.37 -19.15 8.01
N LEU A 250 4.56 -19.96 8.69
CA LEU A 250 3.89 -19.56 9.94
C LEU A 250 4.90 -19.23 11.03
N LYS A 251 5.97 -20.02 11.15
CA LYS A 251 7.05 -19.73 12.08
C LYS A 251 7.69 -18.38 11.77
N TRP A 252 8.06 -18.14 10.50
CA TRP A 252 8.64 -16.87 10.09
C TRP A 252 7.72 -15.68 10.37
N LEU A 253 6.41 -15.81 10.09
CA LEU A 253 5.43 -14.76 10.35
C LEU A 253 5.35 -14.42 11.85
N LYS A 254 5.32 -15.43 12.72
CA LYS A 254 5.30 -15.26 14.19
C LYS A 254 6.59 -14.64 14.71
N ASP A 255 7.74 -15.08 14.20
CA ASP A 255 9.06 -14.55 14.57
C ASP A 255 9.25 -13.09 14.13
N ASN A 256 8.51 -12.63 13.11
CA ASN A 256 8.54 -11.25 12.61
C ASN A 256 7.37 -10.39 13.11
N LEU A 257 6.54 -10.91 14.01
CA LEU A 257 5.54 -10.10 14.69
C LEU A 257 6.26 -9.20 15.71
N PRO A 258 6.09 -7.86 15.66
CA PRO A 258 6.74 -6.98 16.63
C PRO A 258 6.28 -7.34 18.06
N PRO A 259 7.19 -7.43 19.05
CA PRO A 259 6.83 -7.70 20.43
C PRO A 259 5.81 -6.67 20.94
N LYS A 260 4.84 -7.09 21.76
CA LYS A 260 3.85 -6.17 22.37
C LYS A 260 4.52 -4.99 23.12
N ALA A 261 5.71 -5.21 23.69
CA ALA A 261 6.50 -4.17 24.36
C ALA A 261 7.13 -3.14 23.39
N ASP A 262 7.47 -3.54 22.17
CA ASP A 262 7.98 -2.64 21.14
C ASP A 262 6.86 -1.85 20.46
N MET A 263 5.63 -2.40 20.43
CA MET A 263 4.43 -1.65 20.07
C MET A 263 4.20 -0.47 21.01
N LYS A 264 4.40 -0.67 22.32
CA LYS A 264 4.29 0.40 23.34
C LYS A 264 5.35 1.50 23.15
N LYS A 265 6.59 1.13 22.85
CA LYS A 265 7.66 2.10 22.51
C LYS A 265 7.45 2.80 21.17
N PHE A 266 6.87 2.10 20.20
CA PHE A 266 6.49 2.69 18.91
C PHE A 266 5.38 3.73 19.12
N ILE A 267 4.35 3.40 19.89
CA ILE A 267 3.28 4.32 20.30
C ILE A 267 3.84 5.49 21.09
N GLU A 268 4.74 5.27 22.05
CA GLU A 268 5.43 6.36 22.77
C GLU A 268 6.19 7.30 21.84
N ARG A 269 6.93 6.77 20.84
CA ARG A 269 7.59 7.61 19.83
C ARG A 269 6.62 8.30 18.87
N PHE A 270 5.43 7.72 18.68
CA PHE A 270 4.37 8.29 17.85
C PHE A 270 3.60 9.39 18.59
N LYS A 271 3.44 9.28 19.92
CA LYS A 271 2.86 10.31 20.80
C LYS A 271 3.59 11.65 20.68
N ASP A 272 4.91 11.62 20.54
CA ASP A 272 5.72 12.82 20.34
C ASP A 272 5.46 13.51 18.99
N ARG A 273 4.90 12.78 18.02
CA ARG A 273 4.74 13.23 16.63
C ARG A 273 3.30 13.58 16.28
N ASP A 274 2.34 12.82 16.79
CA ASP A 274 0.91 13.05 16.65
C ASP A 274 0.16 12.49 17.90
N PRO A 275 -0.08 13.34 18.91
CA PRO A 275 -0.70 12.93 20.17
C PRO A 275 -2.14 12.44 20.03
N LYS A 276 -2.89 12.95 19.04
CA LYS A 276 -4.31 12.59 18.85
C LYS A 276 -4.43 11.19 18.25
N ALA A 277 -3.66 10.90 17.20
CA ALA A 277 -3.63 9.57 16.60
C ALA A 277 -3.12 8.51 17.60
N ALA A 278 -2.14 8.87 18.44
CA ALA A 278 -1.60 7.96 19.44
C ALA A 278 -2.61 7.59 20.55
N ALA A 279 -3.48 8.52 20.94
CA ALA A 279 -4.55 8.26 21.92
C ALA A 279 -5.60 7.28 21.37
N THR A 280 -5.98 7.42 20.09
CA THR A 280 -6.88 6.47 19.41
C THR A 280 -6.29 5.07 19.33
N PHE A 281 -4.98 4.96 19.09
CA PHE A 281 -4.27 3.67 19.06
C PHE A 281 -4.18 3.00 20.43
N GLU A 282 -4.01 3.76 21.52
CA GLU A 282 -4.00 3.18 22.87
C GLU A 282 -5.37 2.60 23.27
N ASN A 283 -6.46 3.31 23.01
CA ASN A 283 -7.79 2.80 23.35
C ASN A 283 -8.10 1.49 22.59
N LEU A 284 -7.76 1.41 21.30
CA LEU A 284 -7.96 0.21 20.49
C LEU A 284 -7.09 -1.00 20.91
N LEU A 285 -5.92 -0.78 21.53
CA LEU A 285 -4.99 -1.84 21.90
C LEU A 285 -5.16 -2.34 23.34
N PHE A 286 -5.85 -1.57 24.19
CA PHE A 286 -5.94 -1.84 25.62
C PHE A 286 -7.38 -1.97 26.16
N GLU A 287 -8.43 -1.83 25.32
CA GLU A 287 -9.83 -1.99 25.75
C GLU A 287 -10.33 -3.45 25.89
N GLU A 288 -9.62 -4.48 25.39
CA GLU A 288 -10.05 -5.89 25.57
C GLU A 288 -9.55 -6.54 26.89
N GLY A 289 -9.26 -5.76 27.92
CA GLY A 289 -8.57 -6.24 29.13
C GLY A 289 -9.36 -6.28 30.44
N ASP A 290 -10.57 -5.72 30.50
CA ASP A 290 -11.24 -5.46 31.80
C ASP A 290 -12.75 -5.78 31.82
N GLU A 291 -13.17 -6.85 31.13
CA GLU A 291 -14.45 -7.49 31.43
C GLU A 291 -14.26 -8.95 31.88
N GLY A 292 -14.23 -9.14 33.21
CA GLY A 292 -14.76 -10.31 33.93
C GLY A 292 -14.09 -11.67 33.75
#